data_AF-A0A959ATR4-F1
#
_entry.id   AF-A0A959ATR4-F1
#
_cell.length_a   1.000
_cell.length_b   1.000
_cell.length_c   1.000
_cell.angle_alpha   90.00
_cell.angle_beta   90.00
_cell.angle_gamma   90.00
#
_symmetry.space_group_name_H-M   'P 1'
#
loop_
_entity.id
_entity.type
_entity.pdbx_description
1 polymer ?
#
loop_
_entity_poly.entity_id
_entity_poly.type
_entity_poly.pdbx_seq_one_letter_code
_entity_poly.pdbx_strand_id
1 'polypeptide(L)'
;MTQRSMKRRLIRARIALNQTIQKILDVNRNRKRLSFSNDPIQREKVLDEELRVLNKVAHQQAMLVEHYESELSGPDSRPQILGR
;
A
#
# COMPACT_ATOMS: atom_id res chain seq x y z
N MET A 1 -8.47 -0.02 22.23
CA MET A 1 -7.59 0.80 21.34
C MET A 1 -8.31 2.13 21.11
N THR A 2 -7.65 3.29 21.13
CA THR A 2 -8.38 4.57 20.98
C THR A 2 -8.64 4.88 19.50
N GLN A 3 -9.79 5.48 19.17
CA GLN A 3 -10.14 5.86 17.80
C GLN A 3 -9.05 6.74 17.14
N ARG A 4 -8.40 7.62 17.92
CA ARG A 4 -7.26 8.45 17.48
C ARG A 4 -6.05 7.62 17.07
N SER A 5 -5.75 6.54 17.80
CA SER A 5 -4.64 5.63 17.47
C SER A 5 -4.93 4.83 16.19
N MET A 6 -6.20 4.42 15.97
CA MET A 6 -6.62 3.76 14.74
C MET A 6 -6.55 4.68 13.52
N LYS A 7 -7.07 5.91 13.62
CA LYS A 7 -6.98 6.91 12.53
C LYS A 7 -5.52 7.15 12.09
N ARG A 8 -4.59 7.21 13.05
CA ARG A 8 -3.15 7.33 12.76
C ARG A 8 -2.60 6.09 12.04
N ARG A 9 -3.01 4.89 12.43
CA ARG A 9 -2.60 3.63 11.77
C ARG A 9 -3.15 3.55 10.35
N LEU A 10 -4.41 3.94 10.12
CA LEU A 10 -5.01 4.05 8.79
C LEU A 10 -4.21 4.99 7.89
N ILE A 11 -3.87 6.20 8.38
CA ILE A 11 -3.06 7.15 7.61
C ILE A 11 -1.71 6.54 7.23
N ARG A 12 -1.03 5.88 8.18
CA ARG A 12 0.26 5.22 7.90
C ARG A 12 0.13 4.10 6.88
N ALA A 13 -0.91 3.27 6.98
CA ALA A 13 -1.16 2.19 6.02
C ALA A 13 -1.43 2.72 4.61
N ARG A 14 -2.23 3.79 4.47
CA ARG A 14 -2.48 4.46 3.19
C ARG A 14 -1.22 5.08 2.59
N ILE A 15 -0.36 5.72 3.40
CA ILE A 15 0.93 6.24 2.94
C ILE A 15 1.81 5.11 2.43
N ALA A 16 1.93 4.03 3.20
CA ALA A 16 2.74 2.88 2.83
C ALA A 16 2.23 2.22 1.53
N LEU A 17 0.92 2.05 1.39
CA LEU A 17 0.29 1.54 0.16
C LEU A 17 0.63 2.40 -1.06
N ASN A 18 0.46 3.72 -0.95
CA ASN A 18 0.80 4.65 -2.04
C ASN A 18 2.28 4.58 -2.41
N GLN A 19 3.19 4.50 -1.43
CA GLN A 19 4.62 4.37 -1.69
C GLN A 19 4.94 3.06 -2.42
N THR A 20 4.32 1.94 -2.02
CA THR A 20 4.52 0.64 -2.68
C THR A 20 4.00 0.67 -4.11
N ILE A 21 2.83 1.27 -4.36
CA ILE A 21 2.28 1.44 -5.71
C ILE A 21 3.22 2.28 -6.58
N GLN A 22 3.76 3.38 -6.07
CA GLN A 22 4.72 4.19 -6.84
C GLN A 22 5.97 3.39 -7.22
N LYS A 23 6.52 2.58 -6.30
CA LYS A 23 7.65 1.69 -6.61
C LYS A 23 7.30 0.67 -7.70
N ILE A 24 6.11 0.07 -7.65
CA ILE A 24 5.63 -0.85 -8.69
C ILE A 24 5.59 -0.14 -10.06
N LEU A 25 5.08 1.09 -10.11
CA LEU A 25 5.01 1.87 -11.33
C LEU A 25 6.40 2.22 -11.86
N ASP A 26 7.34 2.56 -10.98
CA ASP A 26 8.72 2.86 -11.36
C ASP A 26 9.46 1.64 -11.89
N VAL A 27 9.29 0.47 -11.27
CA VAL A 27 9.83 -0.81 -11.78
C VAL A 27 9.26 -1.12 -13.17
N ASN A 28 7.95 -0.94 -13.37
CA ASN A 28 7.33 -1.14 -14.68
C ASN A 28 7.84 -0.15 -15.74
N ARG A 29 8.08 1.12 -15.37
CA ARG A 29 8.70 2.11 -16.26
C ARG A 29 10.12 1.69 -16.64
N ASN A 30 10.89 1.17 -15.68
CA ASN A 30 12.25 0.68 -15.91
C ASN A 30 12.25 -0.55 -16.81
N ARG A 31 11.30 -1.49 -16.62
CA ARG A 31 11.12 -2.66 -17.48
C ARG A 31 10.90 -2.28 -18.94
N LYS A 32 10.07 -1.27 -19.21
CA LYS A 32 9.85 -0.74 -20.57
C LYS A 32 11.09 -0.15 -21.23
N ARG A 33 12.11 0.26 -20.45
CA ARG A 33 13.36 0.85 -20.92
C ARG A 33 14.49 -0.18 -21.10
N LEU A 34 14.27 -1.44 -20.73
CA LEU A 34 15.30 -2.50 -20.77
C LEU A 34 15.75 -2.91 -22.17
N SER A 35 15.00 -2.54 -23.21
CA SER A 35 15.28 -2.89 -24.62
C SER A 35 16.65 -2.43 -25.12
N PHE A 36 17.33 -1.52 -24.40
CA PHE A 36 18.64 -0.96 -24.76
C PHE A 36 19.78 -1.45 -23.86
N SER A 37 19.58 -2.51 -23.07
CA SER A 37 20.58 -3.00 -22.12
C SER A 37 21.39 -4.19 -22.63
N ASN A 38 22.66 -4.27 -22.20
CA ASN A 38 23.60 -5.33 -22.59
C ASN A 38 23.22 -6.74 -22.06
N ASP A 39 22.34 -6.82 -21.06
CA ASP A 39 21.83 -8.10 -20.51
C ASP A 39 20.35 -7.95 -20.09
N PRO A 40 19.43 -7.97 -21.06
CA PRO A 40 18.01 -7.70 -20.81
C PRO A 40 17.33 -8.84 -20.04
N ILE A 41 17.77 -10.09 -20.25
CA ILE A 41 17.15 -11.27 -19.63
C ILE A 41 17.42 -11.32 -18.12
N GLN A 42 18.67 -11.09 -17.71
CA GLN A 42 19.00 -11.13 -16.28
C GLN A 42 18.36 -9.96 -15.53
N ARG A 43 18.32 -8.78 -16.16
CA ARG A 43 17.65 -7.60 -15.57
C ARG A 43 16.15 -7.79 -15.47
N GLU A 44 15.51 -8.38 -16.48
CA GLU A 44 14.08 -8.69 -16.44
C GLU A 44 13.73 -9.61 -15.27
N LYS A 45 14.52 -10.68 -15.04
CA LYS A 45 14.32 -11.58 -13.90
C LYS A 45 14.39 -10.86 -12.55
N VAL A 46 15.33 -9.92 -12.39
CA VAL A 46 15.46 -9.12 -11.16
C VAL A 46 14.24 -8.23 -10.96
N LEU A 47 13.79 -7.53 -12.01
CA LEU A 47 12.60 -6.69 -11.93
C LEU A 47 11.34 -7.51 -11.64
N ASP A 48 11.22 -8.73 -12.17
CA ASP A 48 10.08 -9.61 -11.93
C ASP A 48 10.00 -10.08 -10.48
N GLU A 49 11.13 -10.45 -9.87
CA GLU A 49 11.16 -10.79 -8.45
C GLU A 49 10.84 -9.56 -7.57
N GLU A 50 11.36 -8.39 -7.92
CA GLU A 50 11.04 -7.14 -7.23
C GLU A 50 9.54 -6.80 -7.33
N LEU A 51 8.94 -6.90 -8.52
CA LEU A 51 7.50 -6.73 -8.71
C LEU A 51 6.69 -7.72 -7.89
N ARG A 52 7.12 -8.99 -7.82
CA ARG A 52 6.42 -10.01 -7.04
C ARG A 52 6.37 -9.65 -5.55
N VAL A 53 7.50 -9.22 -4.98
CA VAL A 53 7.57 -8.79 -3.57
C VAL A 53 6.72 -7.55 -3.35
N LEU A 54 6.85 -6.53 -4.22
CA LEU A 54 6.09 -5.29 -4.09
C LEU A 54 4.57 -5.51 -4.19
N ASN A 55 4.12 -6.38 -5.09
CA ASN A 55 2.70 -6.75 -5.21
C ASN A 55 2.17 -7.42 -3.93
N LYS A 56 2.96 -8.33 -3.33
CA LYS A 56 2.60 -8.96 -2.05
C LYS A 56 2.48 -7.93 -0.93
N VAL A 57 3.42 -6.98 -0.85
CA VAL A 57 3.39 -5.89 0.14
C VAL A 57 2.19 -4.97 -0.09
N ALA A 58 1.89 -4.61 -1.33
CA ALA A 58 0.74 -3.79 -1.68
C ALA A 58 -0.58 -4.46 -1.25
N HIS A 59 -0.72 -5.76 -1.53
CA HIS A 59 -1.89 -6.53 -1.10
C HIS A 59 -2.06 -6.53 0.42
N GLN A 60 -0.99 -6.79 1.17
CA GLN A 60 -1.03 -6.75 2.64
C GLN A 60 -1.40 -5.36 3.17
N GLN A 61 -0.87 -4.29 2.57
CA GLN A 61 -1.19 -2.92 2.96
C GLN A 61 -2.64 -2.55 2.62
N ALA A 62 -3.18 -3.04 1.50
CA ALA A 62 -4.59 -2.86 1.14
C ALA A 62 -5.52 -3.54 2.17
N MET A 63 -5.24 -4.79 2.55
CA MET A 63 -6.00 -5.48 3.59
C MET A 63 -6.00 -4.73 4.93
N LEU A 64 -4.86 -4.13 5.31
CA LEU A 64 -4.77 -3.32 6.52
C LEU A 64 -5.60 -2.03 6.42
N VAL A 65 -5.61 -1.38 5.25
CA VAL A 65 -6.45 -0.20 5.01
C VAL A 65 -7.93 -0.56 5.14
N GLU A 66 -8.39 -1.62 4.47
CA GLU A 66 -9.78 -2.09 4.54
C GLU A 66 -10.20 -2.45 5.97
N HIS A 67 -9.32 -3.14 6.70
CA HIS A 67 -9.56 -3.49 8.10
C HIS A 67 -9.71 -2.23 8.97
N TYR A 68 -8.80 -1.27 8.85
CA TYR A 68 -8.87 -0.03 9.64
C TYR A 68 -10.05 0.86 9.26
N GLU A 69 -10.45 0.88 7.99
CA GLU A 69 -11.64 1.59 7.54
C GLU A 69 -12.93 0.98 8.10
N SER A 70 -13.01 -0.35 8.12
CA SER A 70 -14.15 -1.09 8.67
C SER A 70 -14.33 -0.83 10.17
N GLU A 71 -13.25 -0.92 10.95
CA GLU A 71 -13.25 -0.65 12.40
C GLU A 71 -13.61 0.82 12.71
N LEU A 72 -13.17 1.78 11.89
CA LEU A 72 -13.52 3.19 12.04
C LEU A 72 -14.93 3.54 11.53
N SER A 73 -15.59 2.65 10.80
CA SER A 73 -16.96 2.83 10.32
C SER A 73 -18.01 2.18 11.23
N GLY A 74 -17.58 1.44 12.25
CA GLY A 74 -18.45 0.82 13.25
C GLY A 74 -19.25 1.83 14.10
N PRO A 75 -20.34 1.38 14.76
CA PRO A 75 -21.30 2.22 15.48
C PRO A 75 -20.69 3.11 16.59
N ASP A 76 -19.55 2.71 17.16
CA ASP A 76 -18.81 3.47 18.18
C ASP A 76 -18.07 4.71 17.64
N SER A 77 -18.09 4.94 16.32
CA SER A 77 -17.45 6.09 15.68
C SER A 77 -18.33 7.33 15.54
N ARG A 78 -19.60 7.26 15.98
CA ARG A 78 -20.45 8.45 16.10
C ARG A 78 -19.94 9.33 17.24
N PRO A 79 -19.73 10.65 17.04
CA PRO A 79 -19.52 11.53 18.17
C PRO A 79 -20.72 11.38 19.09
N GLN A 80 -20.48 11.09 20.37
CA GLN A 80 -21.50 11.25 21.41
C GLN A 80 -21.85 12.73 21.40
N ILE A 81 -22.88 13.11 20.64
CA ILE A 81 -23.52 14.41 20.78
C ILE A 81 -24.14 14.34 22.17
N LEU A 82 -23.43 14.91 23.13
CA LEU A 82 -23.91 15.15 24.48
C LEU A 82 -25.21 15.93 24.37
N GLY A 83 -26.32 15.24 24.61
CA GLY A 83 -27.60 15.88 24.85
C GLY A 83 -27.49 16.75 26.09
N ARG A 84 -27.60 18.05 25.88
CA ARG A 84 -28.16 19.02 26.82
C ARG A 84 -28.88 20.09 26.03
#